data_AF-A0A9W8GU94-F1
#
_entry.id   AF-A0A9W8GU94-F1
#
_cell.length_a   1.000
_cell.length_b   1.000
_cell.length_c   1.000
_cell.angle_alpha   90.00
_cell.angle_beta   90.00
_cell.angle_gamma   90.00
#
_symmetry.space_group_name_H-M   'P 1'
#
loop_
_entity.id
_entity.type
_entity.pdbx_description
1 polymer ?
#
loop_
_entity_poly.entity_id
_entity_poly.type
_entity_poly.pdbx_seq_one_letter_code
_entity_poly.pdbx_strand_id
1 'polypeptide(L)'
;MSKALETVPVATTPQITHPEIQKKPLSWSNIALGAAIQTFEVSTLGQPFEVVKTHMAANRADSIATSLKKTYARGGISGFYQGLIP
;
A
#
# COMPACT_ATOMS: atom_id res chain seq x y z
N MET A 1 28.28 -64.47 33.70
CA MET A 1 27.64 -63.30 34.33
C MET A 1 27.90 -62.07 33.47
N SER A 2 27.13 -61.92 32.39
CA SER A 2 27.13 -60.72 31.55
C SER A 2 26.31 -59.65 32.25
N LYS A 3 26.99 -58.64 32.81
CA LYS A 3 26.34 -57.46 33.38
C LYS A 3 25.69 -56.64 32.27
N ALA A 4 24.48 -56.17 32.55
CA ALA A 4 23.60 -55.45 31.66
C ALA A 4 24.23 -54.18 31.07
N LEU A 5 24.08 -54.03 29.77
CA LEU A 5 24.16 -52.75 29.06
C LEU A 5 22.85 -52.00 29.38
N GLU A 6 22.85 -51.23 30.46
CA GLU A 6 21.75 -50.31 30.76
C GLU A 6 21.98 -49.03 29.93
N THR A 7 21.23 -48.92 28.84
CA THR A 7 21.22 -47.75 27.97
C THR A 7 20.63 -46.57 28.74
N VAL A 8 21.45 -45.54 28.97
CA VAL A 8 21.04 -44.28 29.60
C VAL A 8 19.85 -43.69 28.82
N PRO A 9 18.71 -43.38 29.47
CA PRO A 9 17.59 -42.75 28.80
C PRO A 9 17.98 -41.31 28.42
N VAL A 10 17.87 -41.01 27.13
CA VAL A 10 18.00 -39.65 26.59
C VAL A 10 16.95 -38.78 27.28
N ALA A 11 17.41 -37.87 28.13
CA ALA A 11 16.56 -36.90 28.80
C ALA A 11 15.83 -36.05 27.74
N THR A 12 14.51 -36.14 27.73
CA THR A 12 13.60 -35.34 26.91
C THR A 12 13.84 -33.85 27.19
N THR A 13 14.39 -33.14 26.20
CA THR A 13 14.50 -31.68 26.23
C THR A 13 13.10 -31.06 26.40
N PRO A 14 12.92 -30.05 27.27
CA PRO A 14 11.64 -29.37 27.41
C PRO A 14 11.25 -28.74 26.07
N GLN A 15 10.18 -29.25 25.46
CA GLN A 15 9.60 -28.68 24.26
C GLN A 15 9.02 -27.31 24.63
N ILE A 16 9.65 -26.24 24.17
CA ILE A 16 9.07 -24.89 24.25
C ILE A 16 7.89 -24.88 23.29
N THR A 17 6.68 -24.98 23.83
CA THR A 17 5.43 -24.86 23.08
C THR A 17 5.32 -23.43 22.55
N HIS A 18 5.79 -23.22 21.33
CA HIS A 18 5.54 -21.97 20.63
C HIS A 18 4.02 -21.84 20.45
N PRO A 19 3.36 -20.77 20.93
CA PRO A 19 1.96 -20.55 20.65
C PRO A 19 1.79 -20.52 19.12
N GLU A 20 0.97 -21.43 18.60
CA GLU A 20 0.73 -21.56 17.17
C GLU A 20 0.22 -20.22 16.63
N ILE A 21 1.03 -19.56 15.81
CA ILE A 21 0.67 -18.27 15.21
C ILE A 21 -0.45 -18.54 14.20
N GLN A 22 -1.70 -18.43 14.65
CA GLN A 22 -2.87 -18.46 13.79
C GLN A 22 -2.82 -17.25 12.87
N LYS A 23 -2.32 -17.45 11.64
CA LYS A 23 -2.35 -16.43 10.60
C LYS A 23 -3.83 -16.20 10.26
N LYS A 24 -4.37 -15.03 10.62
CA LYS A 24 -5.69 -14.57 10.17
C LYS A 24 -5.79 -14.81 8.66
N PRO A 25 -6.81 -15.54 8.15
CA PRO A 25 -6.95 -15.75 6.73
C PRO A 25 -7.05 -14.39 6.04
N LEU A 26 -6.21 -14.17 5.04
CA LEU A 26 -6.27 -12.98 4.20
C LEU A 26 -7.60 -13.03 3.43
N SER A 27 -8.55 -12.20 3.84
CA SER A 27 -9.78 -12.00 3.07
C SER A 27 -9.43 -11.26 1.80
N TRP A 28 -9.44 -11.96 0.66
CA TRP A 28 -9.24 -11.36 -0.66
C TRP A 28 -10.20 -10.19 -0.93
N SER A 29 -11.41 -10.24 -0.36
CA SER A 29 -12.37 -9.13 -0.41
C SER A 29 -11.87 -7.88 0.32
N ASN A 30 -11.16 -8.02 1.45
CA ASN A 30 -10.62 -6.87 2.17
C ASN A 30 -9.44 -6.24 1.42
N ILE A 31 -8.63 -7.05 0.74
CA ILE A 31 -7.52 -6.57 -0.09
C ILE A 31 -8.08 -5.86 -1.34
N ALA A 32 -9.06 -6.45 -2.02
CA ALA A 32 -9.71 -5.85 -3.18
C ALA A 32 -10.41 -4.53 -2.81
N LEU A 33 -11.10 -4.48 -1.67
CA LEU A 33 -11.72 -3.26 -1.16
C LEU A 33 -10.66 -2.19 -0.84
N GLY A 34 -9.56 -2.58 -0.17
CA GLY A 34 -8.45 -1.67 0.11
C GLY A 34 -7.80 -1.12 -1.16
N ALA A 35 -7.59 -1.97 -2.16
CA ALA A 35 -7.05 -1.57 -3.46
C ALA A 35 -7.98 -0.59 -4.18
N ALA A 36 -9.30 -0.87 -4.22
CA ALA A 36 -10.28 0.00 -4.84
C ALA A 36 -10.35 1.39 -4.18
N ILE A 37 -10.34 1.43 -2.85
CA ILE A 37 -10.32 2.69 -2.09
C ILE A 37 -9.03 3.47 -2.40
N GLN A 38 -7.87 2.79 -2.38
CA GLN A 38 -6.60 3.45 -2.67
C GLN A 38 -6.54 4.01 -4.09
N THR A 39 -7.05 3.28 -5.09
CA THR A 39 -7.15 3.75 -6.48
C THR A 39 -8.10 4.94 -6.59
N PHE A 40 -9.21 4.93 -5.87
CA PHE A 40 -10.15 6.04 -5.86
C PHE A 40 -9.54 7.32 -5.26
N GLU A 41 -8.83 7.19 -4.13
CA GLU A 41 -8.10 8.29 -3.49
C GLU A 41 -7.02 8.86 -4.41
N VAL A 42 -6.20 8.00 -5.04
CA VAL A 42 -5.14 8.43 -5.95
C VAL A 42 -5.71 9.10 -7.20
N SER A 43 -6.78 8.55 -7.77
CA SER A 43 -7.38 9.12 -8.98
C SER A 43 -8.02 10.48 -8.71
N THR A 44 -8.70 10.64 -7.56
CA THR A 44 -9.45 11.86 -7.24
C THR A 44 -8.59 12.95 -6.60
N LEU A 45 -7.58 12.59 -5.80
CA LEU A 45 -6.76 13.55 -5.07
C LEU A 45 -5.30 13.54 -5.53
N GLY A 46 -4.71 12.37 -5.74
CA GLY A 46 -3.31 12.23 -6.16
C GLY A 46 -3.05 12.85 -7.53
N GLN A 47 -3.78 12.38 -8.55
CA GLN A 47 -3.60 12.80 -9.93
C GLN A 47 -3.82 14.31 -10.14
N PRO A 48 -4.91 14.92 -9.61
CA PRO A 48 -5.07 16.37 -9.71
C PRO A 48 -3.95 17.15 -9.01
N PHE A 49 -3.43 16.63 -7.89
CA PHE A 49 -2.35 17.27 -7.17
C PHE A 49 -1.02 17.22 -7.93
N GLU A 50 -0.73 16.12 -8.64
CA GLU A 50 0.43 16.02 -9.54
C GLU A 50 0.33 17.00 -10.72
N VAL A 51 -0.84 17.13 -11.33
CA VAL A 51 -1.07 18.09 -12.41
C VAL A 51 -0.93 19.54 -11.92
N VAL A 52 -1.43 19.86 -10.72
CA VAL A 52 -1.28 21.19 -10.14
C VAL A 52 0.19 21.50 -9.82
N LYS A 53 0.95 20.53 -9.28
CA LYS A 53 2.39 20.71 -9.03
C LYS A 53 3.17 21.01 -10.31
N THR A 54 2.90 20.26 -11.39
CA THR A 54 3.57 20.49 -12.67
C THR A 54 3.16 21.82 -13.30
N HIS A 55 1.89 22.21 -13.19
CA HIS A 55 1.42 23.54 -13.62
C HIS A 55 2.15 24.66 -12.87
N MET A 56 2.34 24.53 -11.56
CA MET A 56 3.10 25.50 -10.75
C MET A 56 4.60 25.49 -11.08
N ALA A 57 5.17 24.32 -11.40
CA ALA A 57 6.57 24.23 -11.80
C ALA A 57 6.80 24.94 -13.15
N ALA A 58 5.86 24.82 -14.08
CA ALA A 58 5.87 25.51 -15.38
C ALA A 58 5.54 27.00 -15.24
N ASN A 59 4.66 27.38 -14.31
CA ASN A 59 4.25 28.76 -14.05
C ASN A 59 4.57 29.15 -12.61
N ARG A 60 5.86 29.44 -12.34
CA ARG A 60 6.37 29.72 -10.98
C ARG A 60 5.71 30.89 -10.25
N ALA A 61 5.08 31.80 -11.00
CA ALA A 61 4.33 32.93 -10.44
C ALA A 61 2.89 32.56 -10.01
N ASP A 62 2.37 31.40 -10.42
CA ASP A 62 1.02 30.97 -10.10
C ASP A 62 0.96 30.28 -8.74
N SER A 63 -0.01 30.70 -7.92
CA SER A 63 -0.38 30.01 -6.69
C SER A 63 -1.16 28.71 -6.96
N ILE A 64 -1.29 27.85 -5.95
CA ILE A 64 -2.08 26.60 -6.04
C ILE A 64 -3.52 26.90 -6.51
N ALA A 65 -4.18 27.90 -5.94
CA ALA A 65 -5.54 28.28 -6.31
C ALA A 65 -5.65 28.76 -7.77
N THR A 66 -4.65 29.52 -8.23
CA THR A 66 -4.58 30.00 -9.62
C THR A 66 -4.35 28.83 -10.58
N SER A 67 -3.46 27.91 -10.21
CA SER A 67 -3.15 26.70 -10.99
C SER A 67 -4.36 25.77 -11.09
N LEU A 68 -5.09 25.53 -10.00
CA LEU A 68 -6.35 24.77 -10.00
C LEU A 68 -7.38 25.40 -10.96
N LYS A 69 -7.59 26.71 -10.87
CA LYS A 69 -8.53 27.44 -11.72
C LYS A 69 -8.11 27.37 -13.20
N LYS A 70 -6.82 27.52 -13.50
CA LYS A 70 -6.27 27.44 -14.86
C LYS A 70 -6.36 26.03 -15.43
N THR A 71 -6.03 25.00 -14.66
CA THR A 71 -6.16 23.59 -15.06
C THR A 71 -7.62 23.23 -15.36
N TYR A 72 -8.55 23.66 -14.50
CA TYR A 72 -9.98 23.46 -14.73
C TYR A 72 -10.50 24.27 -15.92
N ALA A 73 -10.05 25.52 -16.10
CA ALA A 73 -10.43 26.34 -17.26
C ALA A 73 -9.90 25.77 -18.59
N ARG A 74 -8.76 25.07 -18.56
CA ARG A 74 -8.11 24.50 -19.75
C ARG A 74 -8.75 23.19 -20.22
N GLY A 75 -9.28 22.37 -19.32
CA GLY A 75 -9.78 21.04 -19.69
C GLY A 75 -10.83 20.44 -18.75
N GLY A 76 -11.46 21.25 -17.91
CA GLY A 76 -12.42 20.79 -16.91
C GLY A 76 -11.83 19.72 -15.98
N ILE A 77 -12.62 18.70 -15.66
CA ILE A 77 -12.17 17.56 -14.84
C ILE A 77 -11.10 16.76 -15.59
N SER A 78 -11.21 16.57 -16.90
CA SER A 78 -10.19 15.89 -17.72
C SER A 78 -8.85 16.63 -17.76
N GLY A 79 -8.84 17.93 -17.48
CA GLY A 79 -7.63 18.73 -17.33
C GLY A 79 -6.70 18.20 -16.23
N PHE A 80 -7.28 17.66 -15.16
CA PHE A 80 -6.55 17.05 -14.06
C PHE A 80 -6.04 15.64 -14.34
N TYR A 81 -6.43 15.04 -15.47
CA TYR A 81 -5.95 13.73 -15.92
C TYR A 81 -5.10 13.86 -17.20
N GLN A 82 -4.70 15.09 -17.59
CA GLN A 82 -3.78 15.29 -18.70
C GLN A 82 -2.43 14.63 -18.37
N GLY A 83 -2.03 13.66 -19.21
CA GLY A 83 -0.88 12.76 -18.98
C GLY A 83 -1.25 11.28 -18.94
N LEU A 84 -2.53 10.93 -18.76
CA LEU A 84 -3.02 9.53 -18.77
C LEU A 84 -3.34 9.00 -20.18
N ILE A 85 -3.44 9.88 -21.18
CA ILE A 85 -3.69 9.53 -22.59
C ILE A 85 -2.71 10.36 -23.45
N PRO A 86 -1.83 9.72 -24.25
CA PRO A 86 -0.85 10.40 -25.10
C PRO A 86 -1.48 11.12 -26.28
#